data_AF-A0A0B7HBE9-F1
#
_entry.id   AF-A0A0B7HBE9-F1
#
_cell.length_a   1.000
_cell.length_b   1.000
_cell.length_c   1.000
_cell.angle_alpha   90.00
_cell.angle_beta   90.00
_cell.angle_gamma   90.00
#
_symmetry.space_group_name_H-M   'P 1'
#
loop_
_entity.id
_entity.type
_entity.pdbx_description
1 polymer ?
#
loop_
_entity_poly.entity_id
_entity_poly.type
_entity_poly.pdbx_seq_one_letter_code
_entity_poly.pdbx_strand_id
1 'polypeptide(L)' 'MPDEQLLYWVTNQWIKRDGEIVFRNKTTSAPLKINFKNAYCVNFLHTVSSSRGTSVSLTISPEIIDLNGIFLDNNWSE' A
#
# COMPACT_ATOMS: atom_id res chain seq x y z
N MET A 1 12.58 -4.79 10.35
CA MET A 1 13.09 -4.75 8.97
C MET A 1 12.01 -5.35 8.07
N PRO A 2 11.71 -4.75 6.90
CA PRO A 2 10.78 -5.35 5.92
C PRO A 2 11.15 -6.81 5.63
N ASP A 3 10.15 -7.63 5.30
CA ASP A 3 10.42 -8.97 4.78
C ASP A 3 10.99 -8.91 3.35
N GLU A 4 11.50 -10.05 2.88
CA GLU A 4 12.13 -10.17 1.56
C GLU A 4 11.14 -9.86 0.42
N GLN A 5 9.85 -10.16 0.60
CA GLN A 5 8.84 -9.94 -0.44
C GLN A 5 8.53 -8.46 -0.63
N LEU A 6 8.40 -7.73 0.48
CA LEU A 6 8.25 -6.27 0.46
C LEU A 6 9.51 -5.64 -0.12
N LEU A 7 10.70 -6.09 0.29
CA LEU A 7 11.96 -5.57 -0.26
C LEU A 7 12.06 -5.79 -1.78
N TYR A 8 11.70 -6.97 -2.27
CA TYR A 8 11.69 -7.28 -3.70
C TYR A 8 10.71 -6.40 -4.48
N TRP A 9 9.54 -6.13 -3.92
CA TRP A 9 8.57 -5.24 -4.55
C TRP A 9 9.05 -3.79 -4.60
N VAL A 10 9.57 -3.25 -3.49
CA VAL A 10 9.98 -1.83 -3.43
C VAL A 10 11.26 -1.52 -4.20
N THR A 11 12.09 -2.53 -4.47
CA THR A 11 13.34 -2.39 -5.25
C THR A 11 13.14 -2.64 -6.74
N ASN A 12 11.97 -3.10 -7.17
CA ASN A 12 11.67 -3.40 -8.56
C ASN A 12 10.48 -2.59 -9.09
N GLN A 13 10.79 -1.55 -9.85
CA GLN A 13 9.81 -0.62 -10.42
C GLN A 13 8.80 -1.27 -11.39
N TRP A 14 9.06 -2.48 -11.88
CA TRP A 14 8.19 -3.16 -12.86
C TRP A 14 7.21 -4.13 -12.21
N ILE A 15 7.35 -4.39 -10.91
CA ILE A 15 6.50 -5.36 -10.21
C ILE A 15 5.26 -4.66 -9.69
N LYS A 16 4.12 -5.20 -10.13
CA LYS A 16 2.80 -4.85 -9.60
C LYS A 16 2.41 -5.82 -8.48
N ARG A 17 1.73 -5.30 -7.46
CA ARG A 17 1.11 -6.12 -6.40
C ARG A 17 -0.31 -5.66 -6.11
N ASP A 18 -1.11 -6.63 -5.67
CA ASP A 18 -2.40 -6.39 -5.06
C ASP A 18 -2.24 -6.36 -3.53
N GLY A 19 -3.19 -5.76 -2.84
CA GLY A 19 -3.19 -5.78 -1.38
C GLY A 19 -4.43 -5.15 -0.76
N GLU A 20 -4.51 -5.29 0.57
CA GLU A 20 -5.60 -4.79 1.40
C GLU A 20 -5.03 -4.00 2.58
N ILE A 21 -5.57 -2.81 2.82
CA ILE A 21 -5.34 -2.02 4.03
C ILE A 21 -6.62 -2.09 4.86
N VAL A 22 -6.55 -2.78 6.00
CA VAL A 22 -7.68 -2.96 6.92
C VAL A 22 -7.51 -2.08 8.14
N PHE A 23 -8.40 -1.10 8.29
CA PHE A 23 -8.47 -0.27 9.50
C PHE A 23 -9.29 -1.03 10.54
N ARG A 24 -8.61 -1.55 11.56
CA ARG A 24 -9.23 -2.26 12.68
C ARG A 24 -9.32 -1.33 13.88
N ASN A 25 -10.47 -1.32 14.54
CA ASN A 25 -10.61 -0.77 15.88
C ASN A 25 -10.58 -1.93 16.90
N LYS A 26 -10.80 -1.65 18.19
CA LYS A 26 -10.86 -2.70 19.24
C LYS A 26 -12.08 -3.63 19.10
N THR A 27 -12.98 -3.39 18.15
CA THR A 27 -14.16 -4.22 17.88
C THR A 27 -13.89 -5.16 16.70
N THR A 28 -14.67 -6.23 16.58
CA THR A 28 -14.48 -7.28 15.56
C THR A 28 -14.76 -6.83 14.13
N SER A 29 -15.47 -5.72 13.92
CA SER A 29 -15.73 -5.16 12.58
C SER A 29 -14.64 -4.18 12.17
N ALA A 30 -14.07 -4.36 10.97
CA ALA A 30 -13.22 -3.36 10.33
C ALA A 30 -14.09 -2.30 9.63
N PRO A 31 -14.20 -1.05 10.15
CA PRO A 31 -15.06 -0.02 9.56
C PRO A 31 -14.60 0.44 8.17
N LEU A 32 -13.31 0.29 7.85
CA LEU A 32 -12.74 0.72 6.58
C LEU A 32 -11.76 -0.32 6.05
N LYS A 33 -11.98 -0.71 4.79
CA LYS A 33 -11.06 -1.52 3.99
C LYS A 33 -10.75 -0.78 2.70
N ILE A 34 -9.49 -0.81 2.33
CA ILE A 34 -9.00 -0.29 1.06
C ILE A 34 -8.33 -1.45 0.34
N ASN A 35 -8.94 -1.94 -0.72
CA ASN A 35 -8.30 -2.90 -1.62
C ASN A 35 -7.63 -2.13 -2.75
N PHE A 36 -6.42 -2.52 -3.12
CA PHE A 36 -5.74 -2.00 -4.30
C PHE A 36 -5.33 -3.14 -5.22
N LYS A 37 -5.37 -2.89 -6.53
CA LYS A 37 -4.91 -3.84 -7.55
C LYS A 37 -3.84 -3.25 -8.44
N ASN A 38 -2.95 -4.12 -8.91
CA ASN A 38 -1.94 -3.81 -9.92
C ASN A 38 -1.03 -2.63 -9.55
N ALA A 39 -0.66 -2.49 -8.26
CA ALA A 39 0.05 -1.33 -7.77
C ALA A 39 1.57 -1.43 -7.94
N TYR A 40 2.17 -0.37 -8.50
CA TYR A 40 3.62 -0.16 -8.46
C TYR A 40 4.02 0.47 -7.13
N CYS A 41 5.21 0.12 -6.62
CA CYS A 41 5.87 0.93 -5.59
C CYS A 41 6.60 2.09 -6.28
N VAL A 42 6.17 3.32 -6.04
CA VAL A 42 6.76 4.53 -6.65
C VAL A 42 7.72 5.26 -5.72
N ASN A 43 7.65 5.00 -4.42
CA ASN A 43 8.60 5.53 -3.44
C ASN A 43 8.68 4.65 -2.20
N PHE A 44 9.90 4.49 -1.66
CA PHE A 44 10.17 3.79 -0.40
C PHE A 44 11.18 4.60 0.41
N LEU A 45 10.77 5.02 1.60
CA LEU A 45 11.60 5.78 2.53
C LEU A 45 11.71 5.05 3.86
N HIS A 46 12.93 4.68 4.23
CA HIS A 46 13.26 4.14 5.54
C HIS A 46 13.94 5.22 6.38
N THR A 47 13.31 5.61 7.49
CA THR A 47 13.82 6.66 8.39
C THR A 47 14.17 6.04 9.74
N VAL A 48 15.34 6.39 10.26
CA VAL A 48 15.78 6.00 11.61
C VAL A 48 15.95 7.27 12.44
N SER A 49 15.23 7.36 13.55
CA SER A 49 15.23 8.50 14.45
C SER A 49 15.45 8.05 15.90
N SER A 50 16.34 8.72 16.61
CA SER A 50 16.60 8.44 18.03
C SER A 50 15.38 8.67 18.92
N SER A 51 14.45 9.56 18.53
CA SER A 51 13.25 9.89 19.31
C SER A 51 12.00 9.12 18.89
N ARG A 52 11.92 8.66 17.64
CA ARG A 52 10.73 8.00 17.06
C ARG A 52 10.96 6.55 16.63
N GLY A 53 12.17 6.04 16.82
CA GLY A 53 12.55 4.70 16.37
C GLY A 53 12.67 4.64 14.84
N THR A 54 12.33 3.49 14.28
CA THR A 54 12.42 3.22 12.84
C THR A 54 11.05 3.31 12.19
N SER A 55 10.94 4.02 11.08
CA SER A 55 9.73 4.09 10.26
C SER A 55 10.01 3.77 8.80
N VAL A 56 8.98 3.22 8.15
CA VAL A 56 8.96 2.98 6.70
C VAL A 56 7.76 3.73 6.13
N SER A 57 7.99 4.51 5.09
CA SER A 57 6.95 5.14 4.28
C SER A 57 6.97 4.54 2.88
N LEU A 58 5.82 4.05 2.44
CA LEU A 58 5.62 3.47 1.12
C LEU A 58 4.61 4.32 0.35
N THR A 59 4.94 4.72 -0.87
CA THR A 59 3.99 5.33 -1.80
C THR A 59 3.76 4.37 -2.94
N ILE A 60 2.49 4.02 -3.19
CA ILE A 60 2.09 3.10 -4.25
C ILE A 60 1.20 3.82 -5.27
N SER A 61 1.26 3.35 -6.52
CA SER A 61 0.41 3.81 -7.62
C SER A 61 -0.41 2.62 -8.12
N PRO A 62 -1.65 2.45 -7.63
CA PRO A 62 -2.55 1.38 -8.05
C PRO A 62 -3.31 1.71 -9.33
N GLU A 63 -3.68 0.67 -10.07
CA GLU A 63 -4.58 0.77 -11.21
C GLU A 63 -6.04 0.91 -10.73
N ILE A 64 -6.41 0.13 -9.72
CA ILE A 64 -7.76 0.13 -9.14
C ILE A 64 -7.65 0.29 -7.63
N ILE A 65 -8.52 1.12 -7.06
CA ILE A 65 -8.79 1.22 -5.63
C ILE A 65 -10.26 0.87 -5.39
N ASP A 66 -10.53 0.01 -4.41
CA ASP A 66 -11.87 -0.28 -3.90
C ASP A 66 -11.95 0.12 -2.41
N LEU A 67 -12.80 1.11 -2.14
CA LEU A 67 -13.10 1.65 -0.82
C LEU A 67 -14.47 1.16 -0.37
N ASN A 68 -14.52 0.00 0.30
CA ASN A 68 -15.77 -0.60 0.79
C ASN A 68 -16.88 -0.69 -0.29
N GLY A 69 -16.55 -1.00 -1.54
CA GLY A 69 -17.46 -1.10 -2.68
C GLY A 69 -17.47 0.12 -3.60
N ILE A 70 -16.76 1.20 -3.26
CA ILE A 70 -16.56 2.36 -4.14
C ILE A 70 -15.29 2.14 -4.96
N PHE A 71 -15.44 1.92 -6.27
CA PHE A 71 -14.34 1.68 -7.19
C PHE A 71 -13.81 2.97 -7.81
N LEU A 72 -12.49 3.12 -7.79
CA LEU A 72 -11.75 4.11 -8.55
C LEU A 72 -10.83 3.36 -9.51
N ASP A 73 -10.99 3.57 -10.81
CA ASP A 73 -10.20 2.95 -11.87
C ASP A 73 -9.40 4.05 -12.58
N ASN A 74 -8.08 3.88 -12.64
CA ASN A 74 -7.17 4.81 -13.30
C ASN A 74 -7.02 4.56 -14.81
N ASN A 75 -7.83 3.68 -15.40
CA ASN A 75 -7.93 3.51 -16.85
C ASN A 75 -8.79 4.62 -17.49
N TRP A 76 -8.31 5.87 -17.37
CA TRP A 76 -8.93 7.03 -17.99
C TRP A 76 -8.80 6.89 -19.52
N SER A 77 -9.92 6.73 -20.22
CA SER A 77 -9.96 6.85 -21.68
C SER A 77 -9.79 8.32 -22.07
N GLU A 78 -8.82 8.62 -22.93
CA GLU A 78 -8.76 9.90 -23.66
C GLU A 78 -9.97 10.10 -24.59
#